data_AF-V4HUI0-F1
#
_entry.id   AF-V4HUI0-F1
#
_cell.length_a   1.000
_cell.length_b   1.000
_cell.length_c   1.000
_cell.angle_alpha   90.00
_cell.angle_beta   90.00
_cell.angle_gamma   90.00
#
_symmetry.space_group_name_H-M   'P 1'
#
loop_
_entity.id
_entity.type
_entity.pdbx_description
1 polymer ?
#
loop_
_entity_poly.entity_id
_entity_poly.type
_entity_poly.pdbx_seq_one_letter_code
_entity_poly.pdbx_strand_id
1 'polypeptide(L)' 'MYTSLAQGIGVTLSILTVIFVLHSEYNAWSNKLACNEKCELLGCHSGTLISGESRPDLVCRCNDDMDYLVILD' A
#
# COMPACT_ATOMS: atom_id res chain seq x y z
N MET A 1 -33.05 -20.07 -16.67
CA MET A 1 -31.99 -20.78 -15.92
C MET A 1 -30.60 -20.18 -16.18
N TYR A 2 -30.23 -19.86 -17.44
CA TYR A 2 -28.96 -19.17 -17.77
C TYR A 2 -28.83 -17.75 -17.20
N THR A 3 -29.93 -17.00 -17.09
CA THR A 3 -29.95 -15.63 -16.55
C THR A 3 -29.60 -15.55 -15.06
N SER A 4 -30.03 -16.52 -14.26
CA SER A 4 -29.75 -16.58 -12.82
C SER A 4 -28.29 -16.95 -12.52
N LEU A 5 -27.69 -17.81 -13.34
CA LEU A 5 -26.26 -18.14 -13.26
C LEU A 5 -25.39 -16.93 -13.63
N ALA A 6 -25.75 -16.19 -14.68
CA ALA A 6 -25.04 -14.98 -15.08
C ALA A 6 -25.11 -13.88 -14.00
N GLN A 7 -26.24 -13.73 -13.33
CA GLN A 7 -26.38 -12.82 -12.18
C GLN A 7 -25.50 -13.24 -11.00
N GLY A 8 -25.46 -14.53 -10.66
CA GLY A 8 -24.58 -15.04 -9.61
C GLY A 8 -23.11 -14.77 -9.88
N ILE A 9 -22.65 -15.04 -11.11
CA ILE A 9 -21.28 -14.80 -11.56
C ILE A 9 -20.93 -13.30 -11.47
N GLY A 10 -21.83 -12.42 -11.93
CA GLY A 10 -21.62 -10.97 -11.89
C GLY A 10 -21.49 -10.42 -10.47
N VAL A 11 -22.30 -10.94 -9.53
CA VAL A 11 -22.20 -10.56 -8.10
C VAL A 11 -20.89 -11.06 -7.50
N THR A 12 -20.49 -12.30 -7.76
CA THR A 12 -19.21 -12.83 -7.26
C THR A 12 -18.00 -12.08 -7.81
N LEU A 13 -18.00 -11.69 -9.09
CA LEU A 13 -16.93 -10.88 -9.67
C LEU A 13 -16.86 -9.50 -9.01
N SER A 14 -18.01 -8.85 -8.81
CA SER A 14 -18.08 -7.56 -8.12
C SER A 14 -17.48 -7.65 -6.71
N ILE A 15 -17.87 -8.67 -5.93
CA ILE A 15 -17.33 -8.89 -4.58
C ILE A 15 -15.81 -9.10 -4.63
N LEU A 16 -15.32 -9.94 -5.55
CA LEU A 16 -13.89 -10.18 -5.70
C LEU A 16 -13.13 -8.89 -6.04
N THR A 17 -13.64 -8.07 -6.96
CA THR A 17 -13.00 -6.78 -7.29
C THR A 17 -12.92 -5.86 -6.09
N VAL A 18 -13.98 -5.77 -5.28
CA VAL A 18 -13.99 -4.97 -4.05
C VAL A 18 -12.96 -5.49 -3.06
N ILE A 19 -12.87 -6.80 -2.87
CA ILE A 19 -11.86 -7.41 -1.98
C ILE A 19 -10.44 -7.08 -2.45
N PHE A 20 -10.17 -7.20 -3.75
CA PHE A 20 -8.85 -6.88 -4.31
C PHE A 20 -8.48 -5.41 -4.15
N VAL A 21 -9.42 -4.49 -4.38
CA VAL A 21 -9.20 -3.06 -4.19
C VAL A 21 -8.93 -2.75 -2.72
N LEU A 22 -9.75 -3.27 -1.81
CA LEU A 22 -9.56 -3.08 -0.37
C LEU A 22 -8.23 -3.66 0.11
N HIS A 23 -7.81 -4.81 -0.41
CA HIS A 23 -6.53 -5.41 -0.06
C HIS A 23 -5.35 -4.57 -0.58
N SER A 24 -5.44 -4.08 -1.81
CA SER A 24 -4.43 -3.17 -2.39
C SER A 24 -4.32 -1.87 -1.59
N GLU A 25 -5.45 -1.26 -1.23
CA GLU A 25 -5.45 -0.06 -0.40
C GLU A 25 -4.89 -0.36 0.99
N TYR A 26 -5.32 -1.45 1.63
CA TYR A 26 -4.82 -1.85 2.94
C TYR A 26 -3.28 -1.97 2.95
N ASN A 27 -2.71 -2.62 1.94
CA ASN A 27 -1.26 -2.76 1.81
C ASN A 27 -0.57 -1.40 1.62
N ALA A 28 -1.14 -0.51 0.79
CA ALA A 28 -0.59 0.83 0.60
C ALA A 28 -0.62 1.67 1.90
N TRP A 29 -1.72 1.62 2.64
CA TRP A 29 -1.88 2.29 3.93
C TRP A 29 -0.95 1.70 5.00
N SER A 30 -0.83 0.38 5.07
CA SER A 30 0.06 -0.31 6.00
C SER A 30 1.53 0.05 5.74
N ASN A 31 1.97 0.03 4.48
CA ASN A 31 3.32 0.43 4.10
C ASN A 31 3.59 1.90 4.46
N LYS A 32 2.59 2.77 4.32
CA LYS A 32 2.71 4.18 4.68
C LYS A 32 2.82 4.38 6.19
N LEU A 33 2.06 3.61 6.96
CA LEU A 33 2.13 3.66 8.42
C LEU A 33 3.49 3.16 8.91
N ALA A 34 3.98 2.04 8.37
CA ALA A 34 5.30 1.49 8.70
C ALA A 34 6.43 2.47 8.33
N CYS A 35 6.31 3.17 7.20
CA CYS A 35 7.22 4.24 6.80
C CYS A 35 7.24 5.37 7.84
N ASN A 36 6.06 5.88 8.22
CA ASN A 36 5.95 6.95 9.21
C ASN A 36 6.47 6.53 10.59
N GLU A 37 6.11 5.35 11.09
CA GLU A 37 6.60 4.85 12.39
C GLU A 37 8.13 4.71 12.39
N LYS A 38 8.73 4.16 11.32
CA LYS A 38 10.19 4.08 11.23
C LYS A 38 10.85 5.47 11.20
N CYS A 39 10.23 6.44 10.55
CA CYS A 39 10.72 7.82 10.54
C CYS A 39 10.57 8.52 11.90
N GLU A 40 9.47 8.28 12.61
CA GLU A 40 9.23 8.83 13.95
C GLU A 40 10.25 8.29 14.96
N LEU A 41 10.61 7.00 14.86
CA LEU A 41 11.70 6.40 15.65
C LEU A 41 13.07 7.04 15.37
N LEU A 42 13.27 7.60 14.17
CA LEU A 42 14.49 8.32 13.78
C LEU A 42 14.44 9.81 14.15
N GLY A 43 13.35 10.28 14.75
CA GLY A 43 13.15 11.68 15.13
C GLY A 43 12.51 12.56 14.05
N CYS A 44 12.12 11.99 12.91
CA CYS A 44 11.49 12.71 11.80
C CYS A 44 9.96 12.70 11.92
N HIS A 45 9.29 13.80 11.58
CA HIS A 45 7.83 13.92 11.73
C HIS A 45 7.02 13.09 10.72
N SER A 46 7.53 12.88 9.51
CA SER A 46 6.87 12.07 8.49
C SER A 46 7.84 11.52 7.44
N GLY A 47 7.45 10.43 6.79
CA GLY A 47 8.17 9.82 5.68
C GLY A 47 7.34 9.76 4.40
N THR A 48 8.03 9.82 3.25
CA THR A 48 7.45 9.60 1.93
C THR A 48 7.89 8.26 1.40
N LEU A 49 6.93 7.42 1.01
CA LEU A 49 7.20 6.19 0.28
C LEU A 49 7.70 6.52 -1.13
N ILE A 50 8.90 6.04 -1.45
CA ILE A 50 9.49 6.05 -2.77
C ILE A 50 9.46 4.61 -3.28
N SER A 51 8.55 4.34 -4.20
CA SER A 51 8.57 3.14 -5.03
C SER A 51 8.93 3.60 -6.45
N GLY A 52 10.02 3.05 -6.99
CA GLY A 52 10.51 3.39 -8.33
C GLY A 52 10.64 2.14 -9.18
N GLU A 53 10.38 2.26 -10.47
CA GLU A 53 10.44 1.16 -11.47
C GLU A 53 11.77 0.39 -11.49
N SER A 54 12.85 0.98 -10.93
CA SER A 54 14.19 0.36 -10.79
C SER A 54 14.54 -0.16 -9.39
N ARG A 55 13.63 -0.09 -8.40
CA ARG A 55 13.88 -0.63 -7.06
C ARG A 55 12.74 -1.56 -6.66
N PRO A 56 12.98 -2.87 -6.51
CA PRO A 56 11.97 -3.81 -6.04
C PRO A 56 11.56 -3.53 -4.59
N ASP A 57 12.44 -2.89 -3.83
CA ASP A 57 12.24 -2.62 -2.40
C ASP A 57 11.43 -1.34 -2.19
N LEU A 58 10.46 -1.40 -1.28
CA LEU A 58 9.76 -0.22 -0.78
C LEU A 58 10.73 0.61 0.05
N VAL A 59 11.10 1.79 -0.45
CA VAL A 59 11.99 2.70 0.27
C VAL A 59 11.16 3.81 0.90
N CYS A 60 11.42 4.11 2.16
CA CYS A 60 10.84 5.23 2.88
C CYS A 60 11.90 6.34 3.01
N ARG A 61 11.60 7.54 2.51
CA ARG A 61 12.43 8.74 2.74
C ARG A 61 11.83 9.53 3.89
N CYS A 62 12.53 9.65 5.00
CA CYS A 62 12.12 10.51 6.11
C CYS A 62 12.41 11.97 5.75
N ASN A 63 11.41 12.84 5.87
CA ASN A 63 11.52 14.24 5.48
C ASN A 63 11.97 15.07 6.69
N ASP A 64 13.24 15.47 6.71
CA ASP A 64 13.85 16.27 7.77
C ASP A 64 15.04 17.08 7.19
N ASP A 65 15.74 17.87 8.02
CA ASP A 65 16.91 18.66 7.58
C ASP A 65 18.06 17.80 6.99
N MET A 66 18.05 16.48 7.23
CA MET A 66 18.88 15.49 6.55
C MET A 66 18.02 14.34 6.00
N ASP A 67 18.11 14.08 4.69
CA ASP A 67 17.39 13.00 4.01
C ASP A 67 17.92 11.62 4.47
N TYR A 68 17.20 10.94 5.35
CA TYR A 68 17.48 9.53 5.69
C TYR A 68 16.65 8.59 4.79
N LEU A 69 17.32 7.62 4.17
CA LEU A 69 16.69 6.54 3.41
C LEU A 69 16.58 5.29 4.28
N VAL A 70 15.34 4.84 4.51
CA VAL A 70 15.03 3.63 5.27
C VAL A 70 14.42 2.59 4.34
N ILE A 71 14.97 1.38 4.35
CA ILE A 71 14.41 0.25 3.60
C ILE A 71 13.26 -0.34 4.43
N LEU A 72 12.09 -0.50 3.80
CA LEU A 72 10.99 -1.31 4.32
C LEU A 72 11.18 -2.72 3.75
N ASP A 73 11.47 -3.66 4.64
CA ASP A 73 11.50 -5.10 4.38
C ASP A 73 10.04 -5.63 4.38
#